data_AF-A0A7S1A8A1-F1
#
_entry.id   AF-A0A7S1A8A1-F1
#
_cell.length_a   1.000
_cell.length_b   1.000
_cell.length_c   1.000
_cell.angle_alpha   90.00
_cell.angle_beta   90.00
_cell.angle_gamma   90.00
#
_symmetry.space_group_name_H-M   'P 1'
#
loop_
_entity.id
_entity.type
_entity.pdbx_description
1 polymer ?
#
loop_
_entity_poly.entity_id
_entity_poly.type
_entity_poly.pdbx_seq_one_letter_code
_entity_poly.pdbx_strand_id
1 'polypeptide(L)'
;LIKEITVGYGSHFFSRIVTAGPPTSEYPTDLEVPFTDFGEIVASMEHTLQILIARDALQKWFDAPCAVDAFSKFPSYAMEQAHLELVTNVFHGRKVKEVDVVTLEREVSDGQ
;
A
#
# COMPACT_ATOMS: atom_id res chain seq x y z
N LEU A 1 -13.29 5.48 -3.16
CA LEU A 1 -12.11 4.67 -3.56
C LEU A 1 -11.34 5.24 -4.76
N ILE A 2 -11.68 4.91 -6.03
CA ILE A 2 -10.86 5.33 -7.20
C ILE A 2 -10.65 6.84 -7.22
N LYS A 3 -11.72 7.61 -6.99
CA LYS A 3 -11.65 9.08 -6.92
C LYS A 3 -10.68 9.60 -5.86
N GLU A 4 -10.67 9.03 -4.65
CA GLU A 4 -9.80 9.48 -3.55
C GLU A 4 -8.33 9.17 -3.85
N ILE A 5 -8.05 7.96 -4.37
CA ILE A 5 -6.70 7.56 -4.78
C ILE A 5 -6.21 8.48 -5.91
N THR A 6 -7.03 8.73 -6.93
CA THR A 6 -6.67 9.61 -8.05
C THR A 6 -6.39 11.04 -7.59
N VAL A 7 -7.24 11.59 -6.71
CA VAL A 7 -7.04 12.95 -6.18
C VAL A 7 -5.78 13.02 -5.32
N GLY A 8 -5.56 12.05 -4.43
CA GLY A 8 -4.37 12.00 -3.59
C GLY A 8 -3.09 11.87 -4.41
N TYR A 9 -3.04 10.89 -5.32
CA TYR A 9 -1.90 10.70 -6.20
C TYR A 9 -1.62 11.95 -7.06
N GLY A 10 -2.67 12.49 -7.70
CA GLY A 10 -2.55 13.66 -8.55
C GLY A 10 -2.06 14.90 -7.80
N SER A 11 -2.52 15.11 -6.57
CA SER A 11 -2.09 16.24 -5.75
C SER A 11 -0.60 16.14 -5.39
N HIS A 12 -0.13 14.96 -5.00
CA HIS A 12 1.28 14.73 -4.67
C HIS A 12 2.17 14.86 -5.91
N PHE A 13 1.81 14.20 -7.02
CA PHE A 13 2.54 14.27 -8.28
C PHE A 13 2.64 15.71 -8.81
N PHE A 14 1.51 16.43 -8.80
CA PHE A 14 1.48 17.83 -9.23
C PHE A 14 2.35 18.73 -8.35
N SER A 15 2.32 18.54 -7.03
CA SER A 15 3.19 19.28 -6.13
C SER A 15 4.67 19.07 -6.46
N ARG A 16 5.10 17.84 -6.79
CA ARG A 16 6.49 17.53 -7.16
C ARG A 16 6.90 18.22 -8.45
N ILE A 17 6.03 18.20 -9.46
CA ILE A 17 6.26 18.90 -10.74
C ILE A 17 6.40 20.40 -10.53
N VAL A 18 5.49 21.03 -9.77
CA VAL A 18 5.54 22.49 -9.55
C VAL A 18 6.79 22.89 -8.77
N THR A 19 7.28 22.04 -7.87
CA THR A 19 8.54 22.28 -7.15
C THR A 19 9.79 21.95 -7.96
N ALA A 20 9.65 21.29 -9.11
CA ALA A 20 10.78 20.94 -9.95
C ALA A 20 11.40 22.20 -10.55
N GLY A 21 12.68 22.41 -10.27
CA GLY A 21 13.46 23.47 -10.91
C GLY A 21 13.97 23.03 -12.28
N PRO A 22 14.37 23.98 -13.13
CA PRO A 22 15.12 23.65 -14.34
C PRO A 22 16.41 22.90 -13.97
N PRO A 23 16.85 21.91 -14.76
CA PRO A 23 18.12 21.26 -14.50
C PRO A 23 19.25 22.28 -14.57
N THR A 24 20.25 22.12 -13.71
CA THR A 24 21.44 22.98 -13.73
C THR A 24 22.49 22.51 -14.74
N SER A 25 22.24 21.42 -15.46
CA SER A 25 23.12 20.88 -16.51
C SER A 25 22.89 21.55 -17.86
N GLU A 26 23.97 21.70 -18.63
CA GLU A 26 23.90 22.11 -20.03
C GLU A 26 23.33 20.94 -20.85
N TYR A 27 22.26 21.22 -21.61
CA TYR A 27 21.45 20.30 -22.43
C TYR A 27 22.20 19.12 -23.11
N PRO A 28 21.56 17.96 -23.37
CA PRO A 28 20.30 17.44 -22.83
C PRO A 28 20.56 16.37 -21.78
N THR A 29 19.88 16.46 -20.65
CA THR A 29 19.70 15.31 -19.76
C THR A 29 18.21 15.06 -19.69
N ASP A 30 17.79 13.81 -19.88
CA ASP A 30 16.41 13.39 -19.68
C ASP A 30 15.88 14.00 -18.37
N LEU A 31 14.84 14.81 -18.49
CA LEU A 31 14.28 15.59 -17.39
C LEU A 31 13.43 14.68 -16.50
N GLU A 32 14.07 13.91 -15.65
CA GLU A 32 13.39 13.21 -14.57
C GLU A 32 13.13 14.18 -13.42
N VAL A 33 11.86 14.32 -13.03
CA VAL A 33 11.50 15.08 -11.84
C VAL A 33 11.69 14.16 -10.62
N PRO A 34 12.56 14.49 -9.66
CA PRO A 34 12.77 13.64 -8.49
C PRO A 34 11.48 13.39 -7.72
N PHE A 35 11.39 12.22 -7.06
CA PHE A 35 10.26 11.86 -6.22
C PHE A 35 8.92 11.73 -6.96
N THR A 36 8.98 11.42 -8.26
CA THR A 36 7.79 11.14 -9.09
C THR A 36 7.60 9.67 -9.43
N ASP A 37 8.45 8.78 -8.92
CA ASP A 37 8.20 7.35 -8.99
C ASP A 37 6.90 7.00 -8.26
N PHE A 38 6.16 6.03 -8.81
CA PHE A 38 4.88 5.61 -8.27
C PHE A 38 4.99 5.16 -6.81
N GLY A 39 6.02 4.37 -6.48
CA GLY A 39 6.23 3.86 -5.12
C GLY A 39 6.49 4.99 -4.13
N GLU A 40 7.29 5.97 -4.53
CA GLU A 40 7.63 7.14 -3.71
C GLU A 40 6.42 8.06 -3.48
N ILE A 41 5.59 8.27 -4.51
CA ILE A 41 4.36 9.05 -4.37
C ILE A 41 3.40 8.34 -3.43
N VAL A 42 3.13 7.06 -3.64
CA VAL A 42 2.22 6.28 -2.80
C VAL A 42 2.71 6.26 -1.36
N ALA A 43 4.02 6.06 -1.12
CA ALA A 43 4.60 6.12 0.22
C ALA A 43 4.43 7.48 0.91
N SER A 44 4.28 8.57 0.14
CA SER A 44 4.02 9.91 0.67
C SER A 44 2.54 10.24 0.87
N MET A 45 1.61 9.43 0.34
CA MET A 45 0.17 9.64 0.51
C MET A 45 -0.28 9.32 1.94
N GLU A 46 -1.52 9.68 2.29
CA GLU A 46 -2.13 9.31 3.57
C GLU A 46 -2.11 7.78 3.78
N HIS A 47 -1.78 7.34 5.00
CA HIS A 47 -1.67 5.93 5.36
C HIS A 47 -2.93 5.11 5.01
N THR A 48 -4.11 5.70 5.19
CA THR A 48 -5.39 5.08 4.80
C THR A 48 -5.42 4.72 3.31
N LEU A 49 -4.94 5.61 2.44
CA LEU A 49 -4.91 5.37 0.99
C LEU A 49 -3.84 4.33 0.62
N GLN A 50 -2.70 4.33 1.32
CA GLN A 50 -1.66 3.30 1.13
C GLN A 50 -2.20 1.89 1.39
N ILE A 51 -2.90 1.70 2.51
CA ILE A 51 -3.52 0.41 2.87
C ILE A 51 -4.53 -0.02 1.80
N LEU A 52 -5.35 0.91 1.31
CA LEU A 52 -6.36 0.62 0.29
C LEU A 52 -5.73 0.19 -1.04
N ILE A 53 -4.66 0.86 -1.47
CA ILE A 53 -3.90 0.49 -2.68
C ILE A 53 -3.25 -0.88 -2.49
N ALA A 54 -2.62 -1.13 -1.35
CA ALA A 54 -1.97 -2.41 -1.03
C ALA A 54 -2.98 -3.57 -1.03
N ARG A 55 -4.14 -3.37 -0.40
CA ARG A 55 -5.23 -4.35 -0.37
C ARG A 55 -5.73 -4.69 -1.77
N ASP A 56 -5.99 -3.68 -2.61
CA ASP A 56 -6.47 -3.89 -3.99
C ASP A 56 -5.42 -4.62 -4.84
N ALA A 57 -4.13 -4.28 -4.68
CA ALA A 57 -3.03 -4.94 -5.37
C ALA A 57 -2.91 -6.41 -4.99
N LEU A 58 -2.98 -6.74 -3.69
CA LEU A 58 -2.93 -8.11 -3.19
C LEU A 58 -4.13 -8.93 -3.67
N GLN A 59 -5.34 -8.36 -3.67
CA GLN A 59 -6.51 -9.04 -4.17
C GLN A 59 -6.35 -9.44 -5.64
N LYS A 60 -5.88 -8.51 -6.49
CA LYS A 60 -5.59 -8.78 -7.90
C LYS A 60 -4.49 -9.82 -8.08
N TRP A 61 -3.50 -9.85 -7.19
CA TRP A 61 -2.45 -10.86 -7.21
C TRP A 61 -3.02 -12.25 -6.94
N PHE A 62 -3.86 -12.42 -5.92
CA PHE A 62 -4.46 -13.72 -5.61
C PHE A 62 -5.39 -14.23 -6.73
N ASP A 63 -6.01 -13.33 -7.47
CA ASP A 63 -6.85 -13.66 -8.62
C ASP A 63 -6.03 -13.99 -9.89
N ALA A 64 -4.70 -13.79 -9.87
CA ALA A 64 -3.83 -14.02 -11.02
C ALA A 64 -3.41 -15.51 -11.14
N PRO A 65 -3.60 -16.17 -12.30
CA PRO A 65 -3.26 -17.58 -12.50
C PRO A 65 -1.78 -17.96 -12.28
N CYS A 66 -0.85 -17.01 -12.31
CA CYS A 66 0.60 -17.23 -12.18
C CYS A 66 1.18 -16.86 -10.81
N ALA A 67 0.34 -16.52 -9.81
CA ALA A 67 0.76 -16.02 -8.51
C ALA A 67 1.75 -16.92 -7.76
N VAL A 68 1.73 -18.23 -8.05
CA VAL A 68 2.56 -19.25 -7.40
C VAL A 68 4.05 -19.17 -7.75
N ASP A 69 4.43 -18.58 -8.89
CA ASP A 69 5.84 -18.53 -9.31
C ASP A 69 6.59 -17.34 -8.72
N ALA A 70 5.89 -16.28 -8.32
CA ALA A 70 6.51 -15.05 -7.81
C ALA A 70 7.05 -15.20 -6.38
N PHE A 71 6.47 -16.11 -5.59
CA PHE A 71 6.92 -16.41 -4.23
C PHE A 71 8.26 -17.17 -4.17
N SER A 72 8.65 -17.82 -5.26
CA SER A 72 9.96 -18.51 -5.38
C SER A 72 11.16 -17.55 -5.32
N LYS A 73 10.93 -16.25 -5.51
CA LYS A 73 11.96 -15.21 -5.49
C LYS A 73 12.21 -14.61 -4.10
N PHE A 74 11.40 -14.94 -3.10
CA PHE A 74 11.58 -14.44 -1.74
C PHE A 74 12.50 -15.38 -0.93
N PRO A 75 13.42 -14.83 -0.12
CA PRO A 75 14.23 -15.62 0.81
C PRO A 75 13.35 -16.49 1.72
N SER A 76 13.79 -17.72 2.03
CA SER A 76 12.98 -18.74 2.70
C SER A 76 12.33 -18.30 4.03
N TYR A 77 12.92 -17.33 4.72
CA TYR A 77 12.37 -16.81 5.99
C TYR A 77 11.12 -15.93 5.81
N ALA A 78 10.95 -15.26 4.66
CA ALA A 78 9.78 -14.44 4.38
C ALA A 78 8.55 -15.30 4.02
N MET A 79 8.80 -16.51 3.48
CA MET A 79 7.75 -17.49 3.16
C MET A 79 7.11 -18.08 4.41
N GLU A 80 7.87 -18.36 5.46
CA GLU A 80 7.31 -18.91 6.71
C GLU A 80 6.36 -17.92 7.39
N GLN A 81 6.71 -16.64 7.45
CA GLN A 81 5.84 -15.63 8.06
C GLN A 81 4.57 -15.36 7.24
N ALA A 82 4.71 -15.20 5.91
CA ALA A 82 3.56 -14.99 5.04
C ALA A 82 2.63 -16.21 5.00
N HIS A 83 3.16 -17.43 5.04
CA HIS A 83 2.35 -18.65 5.06
C HIS A 83 1.59 -18.82 6.38
N LEU A 84 2.19 -18.48 7.53
CA LEU A 84 1.50 -18.52 8.83
C LEU A 84 0.36 -17.48 8.90
N GLU A 85 0.57 -16.27 8.41
CA GLU A 85 -0.47 -15.22 8.39
C GLU A 85 -1.59 -15.52 7.39
N LEU A 86 -1.28 -16.14 6.25
CA LEU A 86 -2.29 -16.52 5.26
C LEU A 86 -3.12 -17.72 5.74
N VAL A 87 -2.47 -18.75 6.31
CA VAL A 87 -3.15 -19.94 6.85
C VAL A 87 -4.04 -19.57 8.04
N THR A 88 -3.56 -18.73 8.96
CA THR A 88 -4.38 -18.29 10.10
C THR A 88 -5.63 -17.50 9.68
N ASN A 89 -5.51 -16.63 8.66
CA ASN A 89 -6.63 -15.86 8.12
C ASN A 89 -7.61 -16.69 7.28
N VAL A 90 -7.13 -17.69 6.51
CA VAL A 90 -8.01 -18.57 5.72
C VAL A 90 -8.81 -19.53 6.62
N PHE A 91 -8.23 -19.99 7.73
CA PHE A 91 -8.95 -20.86 8.67
C PHE A 91 -9.92 -20.11 9.61
N HIS A 92 -9.71 -18.82 9.87
CA HIS A 92 -10.61 -18.01 10.73
C HIS A 92 -11.58 -17.08 9.96
N GLY A 93 -11.39 -16.85 8.66
CA GLY A 93 -12.09 -15.81 7.89
C GLY A 93 -13.48 -16.16 7.35
N ARG A 94 -13.96 -17.41 7.45
CA ARG A 94 -15.35 -17.75 7.10
C ARG A 94 -16.32 -17.45 8.26
N LYS A 95 -16.25 -16.24 8.83
CA LYS A 95 -17.30 -15.49 9.57
C LYS A 95 -16.67 -14.27 10.25
N VAL A 96 -16.51 -13.16 9.54
CA VAL A 96 -16.53 -11.84 10.19
C VAL A 96 -17.57 -11.01 9.46
N LYS A 97 -18.81 -11.13 9.93
CA LYS A 97 -19.80 -10.08 9.75
C LYS A 97 -19.31 -8.89 10.57
N GLU A 98 -19.22 -7.73 9.92
CA GLU A 98 -19.59 -6.43 10.49
C GLU A 98 -19.08 -6.17 11.92
N VAL A 99 -17.91 -5.55 12.03
CA VAL A 99 -17.47 -4.94 13.30
C VAL A 99 -17.57 -3.43 13.13
N ASP A 100 -18.63 -2.88 13.71
CA ASP A 100 -18.86 -1.46 13.89
C ASP A 100 -17.69 -0.79 14.62
N VAL A 101 -17.31 0.38 14.11
CA VAL A 101 -16.25 1.26 14.62
C VAL A 101 -16.73 1.98 15.88
N VAL A 102 -17.14 1.27 16.95
CA VAL A 102 -17.48 1.91 18.24
C VAL A 102 -17.32 0.95 19.42
N THR A 103 -16.14 0.40 19.72
CA THR A 103 -15.87 -0.16 21.08
C THR A 103 -14.37 -0.29 21.40
N LEU A 104 -13.63 0.83 21.48
CA LEU A 104 -12.26 0.81 22.04
C LEU A 104 -11.97 1.98 22.98
N GLU A 105 -12.98 2.46 23.73
CA GLU A 105 -12.75 3.43 24.82
C GLU A 105 -13.22 2.95 26.20
N ARG A 106 -13.66 1.69 26.35
CA ARG A 106 -14.26 1.24 27.62
C ARG A 106 -13.49 0.20 28.43
N GLU A 107 -12.32 -0.25 27.99
CA GLU A 107 -11.51 -1.25 28.73
C GLU A 107 -10.15 -0.74 29.21
N VAL A 108 -10.06 0.55 29.56
CA VAL A 108 -8.90 1.08 30.33
C VAL A 108 -9.32 1.55 31.74
N SER A 109 -10.60 1.44 32.12
CA SER A 109 -11.06 1.94 33.42
C SER A 109 -11.27 0.88 34.52
N ASP A 110 -11.23 -0.42 34.22
CA ASP A 110 -11.45 -1.45 35.24
C ASP A 110 -10.39 -2.55 35.14
N GLY A 111 -9.29 -2.37 35.87
CA GLY A 111 -8.21 -3.36 35.90
C GLY A 111 -7.03 -3.01 36.80
N GLN A 112 -7.32 -2.76 38.09
CA GLN A 112 -6.45 -2.83 39.29
C GLN A 112 -5.12 -2.07 39.32
#